data_AF-A0A1T3CHY4-F1
#
_entry.id   AF-A0A1T3CHY4-F1
#
_cell.length_a   1.000
_cell.length_b   1.000
_cell.length_c   1.000
_cell.angle_alpha   90.00
_cell.angle_beta   90.00
_cell.angle_gamma   90.00
#
_symmetry.space_group_name_H-M   'P 1'
#
loop_
_entity.id
_entity.type
_entity.pdbx_description
1 polymer ?
#
loop_
_entity_poly.entity_id
_entity_poly.type
_entity_poly.pdbx_seq_one_letter_code
_entity_poly.pdbx_strand_id
1 'polypeptide(L)'
;MATAISASFFFLQHDVKWDKEKPYHVLFNPPEGLEKSNLNLQQVNNIIVNDVRELDSLPTIEKNGFTLIKIDTGLLTSDEFDDNQKVANIFLQRAAAAVKEALGAHRIQFFDTTEEAMLTFNPPQSPTLA
;
A
#
# COMPACT_ATOMS: atom_id res chain seq x y z
N MET A 1 -23.19 11.79 -10.36
CA MET A 1 -23.79 10.84 -9.42
C MET A 1 -23.19 9.48 -9.74
N ALA A 2 -22.01 9.14 -9.20
CA ALA A 2 -21.50 7.78 -9.35
C ALA A 2 -22.52 6.78 -8.80
N THR A 3 -22.81 5.76 -9.59
CA THR A 3 -23.62 4.63 -9.16
C THR A 3 -22.83 3.87 -8.10
N ALA A 4 -23.30 3.87 -6.86
CA ALA A 4 -22.74 3.03 -5.81
C ALA A 4 -22.88 1.55 -6.21
N ILE A 5 -21.76 0.83 -6.27
CA ILE A 5 -21.73 -0.59 -6.62
C ILE A 5 -21.69 -1.39 -5.31
N SER A 6 -22.49 -2.45 -5.21
CA SER A 6 -22.42 -3.38 -4.08
C SER A 6 -21.59 -4.61 -4.44
N ALA A 7 -20.73 -5.04 -3.52
CA ALA A 7 -19.91 -6.23 -3.66
C ALA A 7 -19.97 -7.13 -2.41
N SER A 8 -19.38 -8.32 -2.53
CA SER A 8 -19.17 -9.24 -1.42
C SER A 8 -17.69 -9.51 -1.22
N PHE A 9 -17.23 -9.53 0.02
CA PHE A 9 -15.83 -9.78 0.38
C PHE A 9 -15.74 -10.81 1.51
N PHE A 10 -14.61 -11.50 1.59
CA PHE A 10 -14.31 -12.40 2.70
C PHE A 10 -13.46 -11.67 3.74
N PHE A 11 -13.92 -11.67 4.99
CA PHE A 11 -13.19 -11.11 6.13
C PHE A 11 -12.83 -12.22 7.11
N LEU A 12 -11.74 -12.02 7.84
CA LEU A 12 -11.44 -12.87 8.99
C LEU A 12 -12.59 -12.80 10.01
N GLN A 13 -13.09 -13.95 10.43
CA GLN A 13 -14.08 -14.05 11.50
C GLN A 13 -13.46 -13.62 12.83
N HIS A 14 -14.25 -12.96 13.69
CA HIS A 14 -13.87 -12.76 15.08
C HIS A 14 -14.06 -14.08 15.83
N ASP A 15 -12.97 -14.79 16.10
CA ASP A 15 -12.96 -16.10 16.74
C ASP A 15 -12.06 -16.04 17.99
N VAL A 16 -12.53 -16.58 19.11
CA VAL A 16 -11.79 -16.63 20.38
C VAL A 16 -10.48 -17.41 20.28
N LYS A 17 -10.34 -18.26 19.25
CA LYS A 17 -9.07 -18.97 19.01
C LYS A 17 -7.91 -18.02 18.70
N TRP A 18 -8.19 -16.80 18.20
CA TRP A 18 -7.16 -15.80 17.89
C TRP A 18 -6.42 -15.26 19.12
N ASP A 19 -6.98 -15.43 20.31
CA ASP A 19 -6.32 -15.10 21.57
C ASP A 19 -5.18 -16.08 21.91
N LYS A 20 -5.23 -17.29 21.34
CA LYS A 20 -4.27 -18.37 21.61
C LYS A 20 -3.34 -18.65 20.44
N GLU A 21 -3.80 -18.40 19.23
CA GLU A 21 -3.09 -18.73 17.99
C GLU A 21 -3.24 -17.61 16.97
N LYS A 22 -2.14 -17.22 16.31
CA LYS A 22 -2.20 -16.19 15.28
C LYS A 22 -2.80 -16.74 13.97
N PRO A 23 -3.64 -15.97 13.27
CA PRO A 23 -4.07 -16.31 11.92
C PRO A 23 -2.86 -16.47 10.99
N TYR A 24 -2.84 -17.52 10.17
CA TYR A 24 -1.77 -17.78 9.21
C TYR A 24 -2.29 -18.44 7.93
N HIS A 25 -1.55 -18.24 6.85
CA HIS A 25 -1.68 -18.96 5.59
C HIS A 25 -0.26 -19.24 5.06
N VAL A 26 0.09 -20.51 4.86
CA VAL A 26 1.41 -20.88 4.34
C VAL A 26 1.37 -21.04 2.82
N LEU A 27 2.39 -20.47 2.16
CA LEU A 27 2.51 -20.48 0.69
C LEU A 27 3.18 -21.75 0.15
N PHE A 28 3.67 -22.63 1.02
CA PHE A 28 4.32 -23.90 0.68
C PHE A 28 3.47 -25.09 1.17
N ASN A 29 3.86 -26.31 0.78
CA ASN A 29 3.21 -27.52 1.30
C ASN A 29 3.69 -27.77 2.74
N PRO A 30 2.80 -27.68 3.74
CA PRO A 30 3.19 -27.87 5.12
C PRO A 30 3.62 -29.32 5.39
N PRO A 31 4.46 -29.54 6.42
CA PRO A 31 4.74 -30.88 6.91
C PRO A 31 3.46 -31.56 7.43
N GLU A 32 3.51 -32.89 7.54
CA GLU A 32 2.38 -33.67 8.06
C GLU A 32 1.95 -33.17 9.45
N GLY A 33 0.64 -32.98 9.64
CA GLY A 33 0.05 -32.48 10.88
C GLY A 33 -0.09 -30.96 10.99
N LEU A 34 0.45 -30.18 10.05
CA LEU A 34 0.21 -28.73 9.99
C LEU A 34 -0.76 -28.40 8.84
N GLU A 35 -1.87 -27.74 9.15
CA GLU A 35 -2.80 -27.26 8.13
C GLU A 35 -2.19 -26.11 7.32
N LYS A 36 -2.57 -26.00 6.04
CA LYS A 36 -2.08 -24.94 5.16
C LYS A 36 -2.50 -23.54 5.61
N SER A 37 -3.59 -23.45 6.36
CA SER A 37 -4.17 -22.19 6.82
C SER A 37 -5.10 -22.48 7.97
N ASN A 38 -5.03 -21.69 9.04
CA ASN A 38 -6.03 -21.74 10.12
C ASN A 38 -7.12 -20.67 9.96
N LEU A 39 -7.10 -19.88 8.86
CA LEU A 39 -8.02 -18.76 8.63
C LEU A 39 -9.48 -19.21 8.55
N ASN A 40 -10.32 -18.63 9.41
CA ASN A 40 -11.78 -18.73 9.32
C ASN A 40 -12.31 -17.46 8.64
N LEU A 41 -12.73 -17.57 7.38
CA LEU A 41 -13.23 -16.43 6.61
C LEU A 41 -14.76 -16.43 6.55
N GLN A 42 -15.37 -15.26 6.75
CA GLN A 42 -16.81 -15.03 6.55
C GLN A 42 -17.04 -14.14 5.34
N GLN A 43 -18.01 -14.52 4.51
CA GLN A 43 -18.47 -13.66 3.43
C GLN A 43 -19.37 -12.56 4.01
N VAL A 44 -19.01 -11.31 3.75
CA VAL A 44 -19.82 -10.13 4.03
C VAL A 44 -20.35 -9.61 2.70
N ASN A 45 -21.67 -9.53 2.59
CA ASN A 45 -22.36 -9.10 1.38
C ASN A 45 -22.75 -7.62 1.46
N ASN A 46 -23.15 -7.06 0.31
CA ASN A 46 -23.70 -5.70 0.21
C ASN A 46 -22.74 -4.60 0.69
N ILE A 47 -21.45 -4.78 0.50
CA ILE A 47 -20.44 -3.76 0.79
C ILE A 47 -20.47 -2.72 -0.31
N ILE A 48 -20.66 -1.46 0.07
CA ILE A 48 -20.69 -0.34 -0.84
C ILE A 48 -19.27 0.01 -1.28
N VAL A 49 -19.05 -0.05 -2.59
CA VAL A 49 -17.80 0.36 -3.25
C VAL A 49 -18.02 1.76 -3.81
N ASN A 50 -17.22 2.71 -3.32
CA ASN A 50 -17.27 4.11 -3.73
C ASN A 50 -16.13 4.41 -4.70
N ASP A 51 -16.39 5.27 -5.69
CA ASP A 51 -15.32 5.82 -6.52
C ASP A 51 -14.47 6.76 -5.70
N VAL A 52 -13.20 6.41 -5.55
CA VAL A 52 -12.21 7.18 -4.79
C VAL A 52 -12.03 8.61 -5.32
N ARG A 53 -12.35 8.85 -6.61
CA ARG A 53 -12.25 10.14 -7.28
C ARG A 53 -13.41 11.09 -6.97
N GLU A 54 -14.51 10.57 -6.44
CA GLU A 54 -15.73 11.33 -6.11
C GLU A 54 -15.92 11.49 -4.59
N LEU A 55 -14.89 11.25 -3.77
CA LEU A 55 -14.99 11.39 -2.32
C LEU A 55 -15.10 12.86 -1.90
N ASP A 56 -16.12 13.18 -1.10
CA ASP A 56 -16.32 14.53 -0.52
C ASP A 56 -15.15 14.96 0.38
N SER A 57 -14.51 13.99 1.04
CA SER A 57 -13.35 14.19 1.90
C SER A 57 -12.34 13.08 1.70
N LEU A 58 -11.06 13.44 1.60
CA LEU A 58 -9.98 12.45 1.50
C LEU A 58 -9.88 11.62 2.80
N PRO A 59 -9.59 10.31 2.69
CA PRO A 59 -9.36 9.46 3.86
C PRO A 59 -8.07 9.90 4.58
N THR A 60 -8.06 9.70 5.90
CA THR A 60 -6.93 10.02 6.77
C THR A 60 -6.36 8.75 7.37
N ILE A 61 -5.06 8.73 7.64
CA ILE A 61 -4.40 7.53 8.17
C ILE A 61 -4.97 7.15 9.54
N GLU A 62 -5.24 8.15 10.40
CA GLU A 62 -5.70 7.95 11.77
C GLU A 62 -7.10 7.32 11.82
N LYS A 63 -7.99 7.74 10.92
CA LYS A 63 -9.38 7.28 10.89
C LYS A 63 -9.55 6.02 10.05
N ASN A 64 -8.87 5.94 8.91
CA ASN A 64 -9.13 4.96 7.87
C ASN A 64 -7.99 3.94 7.70
N GLY A 65 -6.81 4.19 8.28
CA GLY A 65 -5.61 3.39 8.05
C GLY A 65 -4.91 3.68 6.72
N PHE A 66 -5.44 4.61 5.91
CA PHE A 66 -4.85 5.01 4.64
C PHE A 66 -5.22 6.45 4.27
N THR A 67 -4.49 7.02 3.31
CA THR A 67 -4.78 8.32 2.72
C THR A 67 -4.52 8.30 1.22
N LEU A 68 -4.96 9.33 0.51
CA LEU A 68 -4.74 9.50 -0.91
C LEU A 68 -3.88 10.73 -1.14
N ILE A 69 -2.74 10.54 -1.77
CA ILE A 69 -1.81 11.62 -2.11
C ILE A 69 -1.79 11.75 -3.63
N LYS A 70 -2.11 12.94 -4.12
CA LYS A 70 -1.97 13.25 -5.55
C LYS A 70 -0.50 13.48 -5.85
N ILE A 71 0.07 12.66 -6.71
CA ILE A 71 1.48 12.72 -7.10
C ILE A 71 1.57 13.27 -8.53
N ASP A 72 2.49 14.21 -8.75
CA ASP A 72 2.89 14.60 -10.09
C ASP A 72 3.74 13.49 -10.71
N THR A 73 3.21 12.84 -11.75
CA THR A 73 3.89 11.78 -12.49
C THR A 73 5.07 12.29 -13.33
N GLY A 74 5.28 13.61 -13.39
CA GLY A 74 6.31 14.24 -14.19
C GLY A 74 5.98 14.16 -15.68
N LEU A 75 6.96 13.78 -16.48
CA LEU A 75 6.82 13.66 -17.95
C LEU A 75 6.33 12.28 -18.40
N LEU A 76 6.07 11.36 -17.46
CA LEU A 76 5.63 10.01 -17.81
C LEU A 76 4.20 10.03 -18.34
N THR A 77 4.06 9.51 -19.54
CA THR A 77 2.77 9.15 -20.14
C THR A 77 2.30 7.81 -19.60
N SER A 78 1.02 7.49 -19.81
CA SER A 78 0.41 6.24 -19.32
C SER A 78 1.16 5.00 -19.79
N ASP A 79 1.59 4.98 -21.06
CA ASP A 79 2.27 3.82 -21.67
C ASP A 79 3.71 3.64 -21.16
N GLU A 80 4.29 4.65 -20.52
CA GLU A 80 5.66 4.60 -19.99
C GLU A 80 5.73 4.01 -18.57
N PHE A 81 4.59 3.77 -17.93
CA PHE A 81 4.54 3.09 -16.63
C PHE A 81 4.86 1.59 -16.71
N ASP A 82 4.87 1.01 -17.92
CA ASP A 82 5.32 -0.36 -18.15
C ASP A 82 6.86 -0.48 -18.19
N ASP A 83 7.59 0.65 -18.26
CA ASP A 83 9.05 0.68 -18.22
C ASP A 83 9.54 0.84 -16.77
N ASN A 84 9.94 -0.28 -16.17
CA ASN A 84 10.43 -0.32 -14.78
C ASN A 84 11.58 0.68 -14.51
N GLN A 85 12.46 0.92 -15.49
CA GLN A 85 13.58 1.85 -15.32
C GLN A 85 13.10 3.30 -15.27
N LYS A 86 12.12 3.67 -16.10
CA LYS A 86 11.48 4.99 -16.04
C LYS A 86 10.71 5.17 -14.74
N VAL A 87 9.95 4.17 -14.32
CA VAL A 87 9.22 4.21 -13.04
C VAL A 87 10.19 4.39 -11.88
N ALA A 88 11.25 3.59 -11.80
CA ALA A 88 12.22 3.66 -10.71
C ALA A 88 12.97 5.02 -10.67
N ASN A 89 13.41 5.51 -11.83
CA ASN A 89 14.26 6.70 -11.89
C ASN A 89 13.49 8.02 -11.90
N ILE A 90 12.21 8.04 -12.31
CA ILE A 90 11.42 9.27 -12.43
C ILE A 90 10.27 9.27 -11.44
N PHE A 91 9.38 8.27 -11.50
CA PHE A 91 8.15 8.26 -10.72
C PHE A 91 8.41 8.02 -9.24
N LEU A 92 9.18 6.98 -8.88
CA LEU A 92 9.39 6.61 -7.47
C LEU A 92 10.09 7.72 -6.67
N GLN A 93 11.00 8.46 -7.29
CA GLN A 93 11.65 9.60 -6.64
C GLN A 93 10.65 10.70 -6.29
N ARG A 94 9.74 11.02 -7.21
CA ARG A 94 8.67 12.00 -7.02
C ARG A 94 7.64 11.53 -6.01
N ALA A 95 7.24 10.26 -6.09
CA ALA A 95 6.35 9.63 -5.13
C ALA A 95 6.96 9.65 -3.72
N ALA A 96 8.24 9.30 -3.57
CA ALA A 96 8.92 9.35 -2.28
C ALA A 96 8.96 10.76 -1.70
N ALA A 97 9.25 11.79 -2.51
CA ALA A 97 9.24 13.18 -2.07
C ALA A 97 7.84 13.61 -1.59
N ALA A 98 6.80 13.32 -2.37
CA ALA A 98 5.42 13.66 -2.03
C ALA A 98 4.93 12.95 -0.75
N VAL A 99 5.24 11.66 -0.59
CA VAL A 99 4.87 10.91 0.62
C VAL A 99 5.65 11.42 1.84
N LYS A 100 6.94 11.76 1.66
CA LYS A 100 7.76 12.31 2.73
C LYS A 100 7.22 13.66 3.22
N GLU A 101 6.85 14.54 2.30
CA GLU A 101 6.25 15.84 2.60
C GLU A 101 4.89 15.67 3.30
N ALA A 102 4.01 14.83 2.76
CA ALA A 102 2.66 14.64 3.29
C ALA A 102 2.64 14.05 4.71
N LEU A 103 3.60 13.17 5.04
CA LEU A 103 3.60 12.42 6.30
C LEU A 103 4.68 12.89 7.29
N GLY A 104 5.56 13.81 6.90
CA GLY A 104 6.74 14.17 7.69
C GLY A 104 7.68 12.98 7.92
N ALA A 105 7.68 12.01 7.00
CA ALA A 105 8.40 10.74 7.18
C ALA A 105 9.92 10.96 7.18
N HIS A 106 10.65 10.16 7.96
CA HIS A 106 12.11 10.21 7.94
C HIS A 106 12.69 9.47 6.71
N ARG A 107 12.12 8.31 6.39
CA ARG A 107 12.56 7.41 5.31
C ARG A 107 11.35 6.81 4.59
N ILE A 108 11.46 6.65 3.27
CA ILE A 108 10.50 5.93 2.42
C ILE A 108 11.20 4.72 1.80
N GLN A 109 10.51 3.58 1.73
CA GLN A 109 10.96 2.37 1.07
C GLN A 109 9.79 1.75 0.30
N PHE A 110 10.06 1.34 -0.95
CA PHE A 110 9.09 0.65 -1.79
C PHE A 110 9.36 -0.87 -1.70
N PHE A 111 8.29 -1.66 -1.54
CA PHE A 111 8.38 -3.11 -1.30
C PHE A 111 7.84 -3.99 -2.45
N ASP A 112 7.12 -3.40 -3.41
CA ASP A 112 6.46 -4.12 -4.51
C ASP A 112 6.73 -3.47 -5.86
N THR A 113 7.96 -3.03 -6.02
CA THR A 113 8.50 -2.73 -7.35
C THR A 113 9.32 -3.95 -7.75
N THR A 114 9.15 -4.41 -8.99
CA THR A 114 9.94 -5.49 -9.60
C THR A 114 11.46 -5.26 -9.52
N GLU A 115 11.88 -4.05 -9.12
CA GLU A 115 13.23 -3.73 -8.67
C GLU A 115 13.21 -3.14 -7.25
N GLU A 116 14.03 -3.64 -6.32
CA GLU A 116 14.22 -3.03 -5.00
C GLU A 116 14.90 -1.66 -5.15
N ALA A 117 14.11 -0.60 -5.34
CA ALA A 117 14.62 0.76 -5.35
C ALA A 117 14.82 1.24 -3.90
N MET A 118 15.94 0.87 -3.28
CA MET A 118 16.42 1.56 -2.08
C MET A 118 16.94 2.94 -2.47
N LEU A 119 16.08 3.97 -2.40
CA LEU A 119 16.52 5.35 -2.51
C LEU A 119 17.31 5.70 -1.23
N THR A 120 18.65 5.60 -1.32
CA THR A 120 19.54 6.07 -0.28
C THR A 120 19.51 7.61 -0.26
N PHE A 121 18.90 8.15 0.79
CA PHE A 121 18.92 9.58 1.05
C PHE A 121 20.34 9.98 1.50
N ASN A 122 21.11 10.62 0.62
CA ASN A 122 22.33 11.30 1.03
C ASN A 122 21.94 12.63 1.70
N PRO A 123 22.19 12.81 3.00
CA PRO A 123 21.92 14.09 3.66
C PRO A 123 22.80 15.18 3.03
N PRO A 124 22.33 16.43 2.96
CA PRO A 124 23.13 17.54 2.44
C PRO A 124 24.41 17.65 3.28
N GLN A 125 25.56 17.64 2.60
CA GLN A 125 26.83 17.88 3.27
C GLN A 125 26.87 19.35 3.71
N SER A 126 27.11 19.55 5.01
CA SER A 126 27.30 20.87 5.60
C SER A 126 28.38 21.64 4.83
N PRO A 127 28.20 22.94 4.57
CA PRO A 127 29.23 23.73 3.91
C PRO A 127 30.48 23.77 4.77
N THR A 128 31.60 23.32 4.20
CA THR A 128 32.93 23.51 4.77
C THR A 128 33.20 25.02 4.81
N LEU A 129 33.21 25.59 6.02
CA LEU A 129 33.75 26.92 6.27
C LEU A 129 35.25 26.89 6.01
N ALA A 130 35.70 27.65 5.01
CA ALA A 130 37.08 28.09 4.82
C ALA A 130 37.07 29.61 4.59
#